data_AF-A0A5W8CCT8-F1
#
_entry.id   AF-A0A5W8CCT8-F1
#
_cell.length_a   1.000
_cell.length_b   1.000
_cell.length_c   1.000
_cell.angle_alpha   90.00
_cell.angle_beta   90.00
_cell.angle_gamma   90.00
#
_symmetry.space_group_name_H-M   'P 1'
#
loop_
_entity.id
_entity.type
_entity.pdbx_description
1 polymer ?
#
loop_
_entity_poly.entity_id
_entity_poly.type
_entity_poly.pdbx_seq_one_letter_code
_entity_poly.pdbx_strand_id
1 'polypeptide(L)'
;MDKYLRLLSQGDRLGLTLIRLSIAIVFIWIGLLKFVPYEADSITPFVANSPFMSFFYEHPEEYRQHLTHEGELKPEERAWQTANNTYAFSDGLGVVELIIAALVLANPVSRWLGLAGGVLAFLTPFVTLSFLITTPEVWVMPLGDAHYGFPYLSGAGRLVLKDTLMLAGAVMIMADSARSLLLQRQ
;
A
#
# COMPACT_ATOMS: atom_id res chain seq x y z
N MET A 1 20.80 18.63 29.63
CA MET A 1 20.89 17.49 28.70
C MET A 1 19.98 16.35 29.14
N ASP A 2 20.08 15.91 30.39
CA ASP A 2 19.32 14.78 30.95
C ASP A 2 17.79 14.93 30.93
N LYS A 3 17.26 16.15 31.11
CA LYS A 3 15.81 16.42 30.98
C LYS A 3 15.28 16.09 29.58
N TYR A 4 16.05 16.44 28.55
CA TYR A 4 15.68 16.16 27.16
C TYR A 4 15.85 14.67 26.83
N LEU A 5 16.90 14.03 27.34
CA LEU A 5 17.12 12.59 27.18
C LEU A 5 16.00 11.76 27.84
N ARG A 6 15.55 12.13 29.05
CA ARG A 6 14.41 11.48 29.72
C ARG A 6 13.08 11.69 29.00
N LEU A 7 12.89 12.86 28.40
CA LEU A 7 11.69 13.13 27.60
C LEU A 7 11.68 12.26 26.33
N LEU A 8 12.82 12.19 25.63
CA LEU A 8 12.97 11.37 24.43
C LEU A 8 12.86 9.87 24.73
N SER A 9 13.38 9.40 25.87
CA SER A 9 13.28 7.99 26.26
C SER A 9 11.87 7.53 26.64
N GLN A 10 10.94 8.45 26.87
CA GLN A 10 9.52 8.13 27.11
C GLN A 10 8.70 8.15 25.82
N GLY A 11 9.34 8.42 24.68
CA GLY A 11 8.70 8.55 23.37
C GLY A 11 8.06 7.26 22.85
N ASP A 12 8.37 6.09 23.42
CA ASP A 12 7.92 4.79 22.91
C ASP A 12 6.40 4.69 22.75
N ARG A 13 5.63 5.13 23.76
CA ARG A 13 4.15 5.07 23.71
C ARG A 13 3.57 6.04 22.68
N LEU A 14 4.17 7.24 22.59
CA LEU A 14 3.77 8.23 21.60
C LEU A 14 4.10 7.73 20.19
N GLY A 15 5.30 7.20 19.99
CA GLY A 15 5.76 6.62 18.74
C GLY A 15 4.86 5.50 18.25
N LEU A 16 4.46 4.56 19.12
CA LEU A 16 3.51 3.49 18.78
C LEU A 16 2.14 4.03 18.34
N THR A 17 1.65 5.07 19.02
CA THR A 17 0.38 5.72 18.65
C THR A 17 0.51 6.42 17.30
N LEU A 18 1.61 7.15 17.08
CA LEU A 18 1.90 7.82 15.82
C LEU A 18 2.03 6.83 14.67
N ILE A 19 2.76 5.72 14.84
CA ILE A 19 2.86 4.67 13.83
C ILE A 19 1.48 4.12 13.49
N ARG A 20 0.66 3.80 14.49
CA ARG A 20 -0.70 3.27 14.27
C ARG A 20 -1.58 4.25 13.48
N LEU A 21 -1.53 5.53 13.83
CA LEU A 21 -2.25 6.58 13.11
C LEU A 21 -1.69 6.78 11.69
N SER A 22 -0.38 6.77 11.50
CA SER A 22 0.26 6.89 10.19
C SER A 22 -0.15 5.75 9.26
N ILE A 23 -0.12 4.51 9.75
CA ILE A 23 -0.57 3.32 9.01
C ILE A 23 -2.03 3.49 8.61
N ALA A 24 -2.90 3.85 9.55
CA ALA A 24 -4.32 4.05 9.29
C ALA A 24 -4.59 5.17 8.28
N ILE A 25 -3.91 6.32 8.40
CA ILE A 25 -4.03 7.45 7.47
C ILE A 25 -3.66 7.00 6.06
N VAL A 26 -2.54 6.28 5.91
CA VAL A 26 -2.11 5.79 4.60
C VAL A 26 -3.17 4.87 4.00
N PHE A 27 -3.61 3.83 4.71
CA PHE A 27 -4.62 2.88 4.21
C PHE A 27 -5.97 3.55 3.92
N ILE A 28 -6.42 4.50 4.73
CA ILE A 28 -7.65 5.27 4.45
C ILE A 28 -7.50 6.04 3.15
N TRP A 29 -6.39 6.76 3.00
CA TRP A 29 -6.21 7.65 1.85
C TRP A 29 -6.09 6.86 0.55
N ILE A 30 -5.21 5.86 0.51
CA ILE A 30 -5.04 5.03 -0.70
C ILE A 30 -6.30 4.22 -0.99
N GLY A 31 -6.96 3.68 0.05
CA GLY A 31 -8.19 2.89 -0.09
C GLY A 31 -9.37 3.69 -0.61
N LEU A 32 -9.54 4.94 -0.16
CA LEU A 32 -10.58 5.82 -0.71
C LEU A 32 -10.30 6.19 -2.18
N LEU A 33 -9.04 6.39 -2.54
CA LEU A 33 -8.67 6.72 -3.91
C LEU A 33 -8.91 5.55 -4.88
N LYS A 34 -8.91 4.29 -4.42
CA LYS A 34 -9.20 3.12 -5.27
C LYS A 34 -10.58 3.12 -5.94
N PHE A 35 -11.54 3.87 -5.40
CA PHE A 35 -12.87 4.07 -6.01
C PHE A 35 -12.88 5.18 -7.07
N VAL A 36 -11.73 5.82 -7.31
CA VAL A 36 -11.57 6.88 -8.29
C VAL A 36 -10.82 6.34 -9.51
N PRO A 37 -11.36 6.46 -10.73
CA PRO A 37 -10.80 5.81 -11.91
C PRO A 37 -9.32 6.11 -12.21
N TYR A 38 -8.83 7.33 -11.93
CA TYR A 38 -7.42 7.65 -12.23
C TYR A 38 -6.43 6.80 -11.40
N GLU A 39 -6.81 6.43 -10.17
CA GLU A 39 -5.98 5.62 -9.27
C GLU A 39 -6.12 4.13 -9.61
N ALA A 40 -7.26 3.72 -10.14
CA ALA A 40 -7.44 2.38 -10.69
C ALA A 40 -6.59 2.20 -11.96
N ASP A 41 -6.58 3.20 -12.85
CA ASP A 41 -5.76 3.21 -14.05
C ASP A 41 -4.26 3.10 -13.70
N SER A 42 -3.81 3.81 -12.64
CA SER A 42 -2.40 3.85 -12.22
C SER A 42 -1.87 2.52 -11.69
N ILE A 43 -2.72 1.62 -11.18
CA ILE A 43 -2.30 0.30 -10.69
C ILE A 43 -2.28 -0.80 -11.74
N THR A 44 -2.80 -0.52 -12.93
CA THR A 44 -2.87 -1.50 -14.03
C THR A 44 -1.54 -2.21 -14.29
N PRO A 45 -0.38 -1.52 -14.38
CA PRO A 45 0.90 -2.19 -14.59
C PRO A 45 1.27 -3.18 -13.48
N PHE A 46 0.99 -2.83 -12.22
CA PHE A 46 1.33 -3.69 -11.08
C PHE A 46 0.51 -4.99 -11.08
N VAL A 47 -0.78 -4.88 -11.37
CA VAL A 47 -1.71 -6.01 -11.38
C VAL A 47 -1.44 -6.89 -12.59
N ALA A 48 -1.31 -6.27 -13.78
CA ALA A 48 -1.10 -6.97 -15.05
C ALA A 48 0.20 -7.79 -15.06
N ASN A 49 1.30 -7.28 -14.50
CA ASN A 49 2.57 -8.01 -14.44
C ASN A 49 2.69 -8.94 -13.20
N SER A 50 1.68 -9.02 -12.32
CA SER A 50 1.77 -9.83 -11.10
C SER A 50 1.34 -11.28 -11.35
N PRO A 51 2.17 -12.28 -10.99
CA PRO A 51 1.81 -13.70 -11.15
C PRO A 51 0.64 -14.13 -10.27
N PHE A 52 0.25 -13.34 -9.27
CA PHE A 52 -0.83 -13.65 -8.34
C PHE A 52 -2.07 -12.78 -8.55
N MET A 53 -2.05 -11.82 -9.46
CA MET A 53 -3.18 -10.90 -9.67
C MET A 53 -3.54 -10.67 -11.14
N SER A 54 -2.70 -11.03 -12.10
CA SER A 54 -2.96 -10.80 -13.52
C SER A 54 -4.25 -11.44 -14.01
N PHE A 55 -4.66 -12.56 -13.41
CA PHE A 55 -5.90 -13.27 -13.75
C PHE A 55 -7.20 -12.52 -13.36
N PHE A 56 -7.12 -11.44 -12.59
CA PHE A 56 -8.27 -10.58 -12.34
C PHE A 56 -8.59 -9.66 -13.52
N TYR A 57 -7.64 -9.51 -14.46
CA TYR A 57 -7.81 -8.74 -15.69
C TYR A 57 -8.16 -9.66 -16.85
N GLU A 58 -9.03 -9.18 -17.73
CA GLU A 58 -9.42 -9.92 -18.94
C GLU A 58 -8.32 -9.86 -20.01
N HIS A 59 -7.62 -8.73 -20.11
CA HIS A 59 -6.58 -8.45 -21.11
C HIS A 59 -5.26 -7.92 -20.49
N PRO A 60 -4.63 -8.67 -19.56
CA PRO A 60 -3.43 -8.24 -18.84
C PRO A 60 -2.20 -8.07 -19.72
N GLU A 61 -2.17 -8.56 -20.97
CA GLU A 61 -1.02 -8.40 -21.86
C GLU A 61 -1.07 -7.09 -22.67
N GLU A 62 -2.27 -6.54 -22.87
CA GLU A 62 -2.53 -5.40 -23.75
C GLU A 62 -2.48 -4.04 -23.02
N TYR A 63 -2.44 -4.05 -21.68
CA TYR A 63 -2.58 -2.85 -20.83
C TYR A 63 -1.67 -1.68 -21.22
N ARG A 64 -0.46 -1.94 -21.73
CA ARG A 64 0.52 -0.89 -22.05
C ARG A 64 0.00 0.13 -23.06
N GLN A 65 -0.85 -0.30 -23.99
CA GLN A 65 -1.43 0.58 -25.02
C GLN A 65 -2.53 1.47 -24.44
N HIS A 66 -3.13 1.05 -23.32
CA HIS A 66 -4.31 1.63 -22.69
C HIS A 66 -3.98 2.38 -21.39
N LEU A 67 -2.69 2.68 -21.14
CA LEU A 67 -2.27 3.48 -20.00
C LEU A 67 -2.62 4.95 -20.19
N THR A 68 -3.24 5.53 -19.17
CA THR A 68 -3.56 6.95 -19.07
C THR A 68 -2.64 7.62 -18.05
N HIS A 69 -2.45 8.93 -18.20
CA HIS A 69 -1.72 9.72 -17.20
C HIS A 69 -2.68 10.23 -16.11
N GLU A 70 -2.15 10.48 -14.92
CA GLU A 70 -2.92 11.10 -13.83
C GLU A 70 -3.52 12.44 -14.29
N GLY A 71 -4.85 12.59 -14.12
CA GLY A 71 -5.59 13.77 -14.55
C GLY A 71 -5.96 13.80 -16.04
N GLU A 72 -5.51 12.83 -16.85
CA GLU A 72 -5.88 12.70 -18.25
C GLU A 72 -7.17 11.86 -18.41
N LEU A 73 -8.13 12.37 -19.18
CA LEU A 73 -9.35 11.62 -19.51
C LEU A 73 -9.33 11.22 -20.99
N LYS A 74 -9.18 9.92 -21.26
CA LYS A 74 -9.41 9.31 -22.57
C LYS A 74 -10.62 8.38 -22.50
N PRO A 75 -11.77 8.75 -23.08
CA PRO A 75 -13.00 7.96 -22.97
C PRO A 75 -12.88 6.53 -23.53
N GLU A 76 -12.11 6.35 -24.60
CA GLU A 76 -11.88 5.04 -25.21
C GLU A 76 -11.10 4.12 -24.26
N GLU A 77 -10.03 4.64 -23.65
CA GLU A 77 -9.25 3.89 -22.65
C GLU A 77 -10.04 3.59 -21.39
N ARG A 78 -10.89 4.53 -20.96
CA ARG A 78 -11.82 4.31 -19.83
C ARG A 78 -12.77 3.15 -20.10
N ALA A 79 -13.30 3.06 -21.31
CA ALA A 79 -14.16 1.95 -21.70
C ALA A 79 -13.37 0.63 -21.74
N TRP A 80 -12.14 0.66 -22.25
CA TRP A 80 -11.25 -0.50 -22.26
C TRP A 80 -10.92 -0.98 -20.85
N GLN A 81 -10.52 -0.09 -19.94
CA GLN A 81 -10.21 -0.43 -18.54
C GLN A 81 -11.42 -1.02 -17.81
N THR A 82 -12.63 -0.57 -18.16
CA THR A 82 -13.88 -1.17 -17.66
C THR A 82 -14.03 -2.60 -18.16
N ALA A 83 -13.81 -2.83 -19.46
CA ALA A 83 -13.86 -4.17 -20.05
C ALA A 83 -12.75 -5.10 -19.53
N ASN A 84 -11.58 -4.54 -19.22
CA ASN A 84 -10.45 -5.25 -18.62
C ASN A 84 -10.65 -5.60 -17.13
N ASN A 85 -11.78 -5.23 -16.53
CA ASN A 85 -12.09 -5.46 -15.11
C ASN A 85 -11.19 -4.69 -14.12
N THR A 86 -10.51 -3.63 -14.59
CA THR A 86 -9.59 -2.81 -13.78
C THR A 86 -10.30 -2.14 -12.61
N TYR A 87 -11.49 -1.58 -12.84
CA TYR A 87 -12.23 -0.85 -11.79
C TYR A 87 -12.80 -1.76 -10.72
N ALA A 88 -13.36 -2.92 -11.07
CA ALA A 88 -13.89 -3.84 -10.08
C ALA A 88 -12.78 -4.41 -9.18
N PHE A 89 -11.61 -4.73 -9.77
CA PHE A 89 -10.43 -5.13 -9.00
C PHE A 89 -9.99 -4.00 -8.05
N SER A 90 -9.91 -2.76 -8.55
CA SER A 90 -9.54 -1.60 -7.75
C SER A 90 -10.52 -1.35 -6.60
N ASP A 91 -11.83 -1.39 -6.85
CA ASP A 91 -12.87 -1.24 -5.82
C ASP A 91 -12.72 -2.30 -4.72
N GLY A 92 -12.48 -3.56 -5.11
CA GLY A 92 -12.22 -4.65 -4.17
C GLY A 92 -10.98 -4.40 -3.31
N LEU A 93 -9.88 -3.95 -3.93
CA LEU A 93 -8.66 -3.58 -3.22
C LEU A 93 -8.91 -2.42 -2.25
N GLY A 94 -9.67 -1.40 -2.66
CA GLY A 94 -10.06 -0.27 -1.83
C GLY A 94 -10.83 -0.69 -0.57
N VAL A 95 -11.78 -1.61 -0.73
CA VAL A 95 -12.51 -2.19 0.42
C VAL A 95 -11.54 -2.89 1.39
N VAL A 96 -10.61 -3.70 0.88
CA VAL A 96 -9.61 -4.38 1.71
C VAL A 96 -8.75 -3.38 2.49
N GLU A 97 -8.25 -2.34 1.83
CA GLU A 97 -7.42 -1.30 2.45
C GLU A 97 -8.19 -0.55 3.56
N LEU A 98 -9.45 -0.21 3.33
CA LEU A 98 -10.30 0.44 4.34
C LEU A 98 -10.61 -0.48 5.53
N ILE A 99 -10.80 -1.79 5.31
CA ILE A 99 -10.97 -2.77 6.39
C ILE A 99 -9.71 -2.83 7.25
N ILE A 100 -8.53 -2.88 6.62
CA ILE A 100 -7.24 -2.89 7.34
C ILE A 100 -7.13 -1.64 8.22
N ALA A 101 -7.42 -0.45 7.67
CA ALA A 101 -7.40 0.78 8.44
C ALA A 101 -8.35 0.76 9.64
N ALA A 102 -9.59 0.31 9.42
CA ALA A 102 -10.59 0.19 10.48
C ALA A 102 -10.12 -0.75 11.60
N LEU A 103 -9.54 -1.90 11.25
CA LEU A 103 -8.98 -2.86 12.21
C LEU A 103 -7.81 -2.26 13.00
N VAL A 104 -6.90 -1.57 12.31
CA VAL A 104 -5.75 -0.88 12.95
C VAL A 104 -6.22 0.16 13.96
N LEU A 105 -7.26 0.94 13.62
CA LEU A 105 -7.86 1.97 14.48
C LEU A 105 -8.74 1.40 15.61
N ALA A 106 -9.29 0.19 15.44
CA ALA A 106 -10.11 -0.46 16.45
C ALA A 106 -9.31 -0.94 17.68
N ASN A 107 -7.98 -0.80 17.68
CA ASN A 107 -7.10 -1.23 18.77
C ASN A 107 -7.50 -0.74 20.18
N PRO A 108 -7.92 0.52 20.41
CA PRO A 108 -8.34 0.97 21.74
C PRO A 108 -9.60 0.25 22.24
N VAL A 109 -10.48 -0.17 21.33
CA VAL A 109 -11.75 -0.87 21.62
C VAL A 109 -11.49 -2.37 21.80
N SER A 110 -10.71 -2.98 20.91
CA SER A 110 -10.32 -4.38 20.98
C SER A 110 -8.88 -4.57 20.49
N ARG A 111 -8.03 -5.03 21.41
CA ARG A 111 -6.61 -5.32 21.11
C ARG A 111 -6.45 -6.46 20.12
N TRP A 112 -7.43 -7.38 20.05
CA TRP A 112 -7.46 -8.44 19.04
C TRP A 112 -7.71 -7.89 17.63
N LEU A 113 -8.66 -6.96 17.47
CA LEU A 113 -8.90 -6.29 16.18
C LEU A 113 -7.67 -5.47 15.77
N GLY A 114 -7.09 -4.74 16.73
CA GLY A 114 -5.84 -4.00 16.52
C GLY A 114 -4.65 -4.87 16.13
N LEU A 115 -4.56 -6.10 16.65
CA LEU A 115 -3.57 -7.09 16.26
C LEU A 115 -3.84 -7.64 14.86
N ALA A 116 -5.08 -8.00 14.55
CA ALA A 116 -5.48 -8.48 13.23
C ALA A 116 -5.18 -7.43 12.14
N GLY A 117 -5.53 -6.16 12.38
CA GLY A 117 -5.18 -5.05 11.50
C GLY A 117 -3.67 -4.89 11.33
N GLY A 118 -2.90 -5.02 12.42
CA GLY A 118 -1.43 -4.99 12.37
C GLY A 118 -0.84 -6.15 11.55
N VAL A 119 -1.38 -7.36 11.66
CA VAL A 119 -0.96 -8.52 10.88
C VAL A 119 -1.25 -8.31 9.39
N LEU A 120 -2.45 -7.84 9.04
CA LEU A 120 -2.78 -7.56 7.65
C LEU A 120 -1.88 -6.46 7.08
N ALA A 121 -1.68 -5.36 7.82
CA ALA A 121 -0.75 -4.29 7.44
C ALA A 121 0.71 -4.74 7.33
N PHE A 122 1.11 -5.80 8.03
CA PHE A 122 2.43 -6.42 7.90
C PHE A 122 2.54 -7.28 6.64
N LEU A 123 1.45 -7.90 6.19
CA LEU A 123 1.45 -8.78 5.02
C LEU A 123 1.37 -8.02 3.71
N THR A 124 0.66 -6.89 3.64
CA THR A 124 0.49 -6.14 2.38
C THR A 124 1.80 -5.68 1.73
N PRO A 125 2.86 -5.25 2.45
CA PRO A 125 4.11 -4.84 1.83
C PRO A 125 4.84 -5.96 1.10
N PHE A 126 4.61 -7.23 1.44
CA PHE A 126 5.22 -8.33 0.68
C PHE A 126 4.68 -8.40 -0.75
N VAL A 127 3.39 -8.11 -0.91
CA VAL A 127 2.75 -8.03 -2.20
C VAL A 127 3.28 -6.82 -2.97
N THR A 128 3.29 -5.63 -2.37
CA THR A 128 3.72 -4.42 -3.07
C THR A 128 5.22 -4.44 -3.39
N LEU A 129 6.08 -4.86 -2.45
CA LEU A 129 7.52 -4.98 -2.70
C LEU A 129 7.87 -6.02 -3.76
N SER A 130 7.01 -7.03 -3.98
CA SER A 130 7.19 -7.96 -5.10
C SER A 130 7.13 -7.26 -6.46
N PHE A 131 6.41 -6.14 -6.57
CA PHE A 131 6.32 -5.35 -7.80
C PHE A 131 7.62 -4.72 -8.24
N LEU A 132 8.58 -4.49 -7.33
CA LEU A 132 9.93 -4.06 -7.70
C LEU A 132 10.63 -5.07 -8.62
N ILE A 133 10.22 -6.34 -8.54
CA ILE A 133 10.77 -7.43 -9.33
C ILE A 133 9.89 -7.70 -10.55
N THR A 134 8.56 -7.72 -10.37
CA THR A 134 7.64 -8.17 -11.43
C THR A 134 7.24 -7.07 -12.41
N THR A 135 7.30 -5.78 -12.02
CA THR A 135 6.74 -4.67 -12.81
C THR A 135 7.86 -3.78 -13.36
N PRO A 136 8.12 -3.76 -14.68
CA PRO A 136 9.17 -2.93 -15.27
C PRO A 136 9.02 -1.43 -15.01
N GLU A 137 7.79 -0.94 -14.91
CA GLU A 137 7.42 0.47 -14.77
C GLU A 137 7.88 1.09 -13.44
N VAL A 138 8.31 0.29 -12.46
CA VAL A 138 8.96 0.77 -11.23
C VAL A 138 10.36 1.34 -11.48
N TRP A 139 10.99 0.97 -12.60
CA TRP A 139 12.28 1.46 -13.02
C TRP A 139 12.10 2.57 -14.05
N VAL A 140 13.08 3.47 -14.17
CA VAL A 140 13.05 4.50 -15.20
C VAL A 140 13.10 3.83 -16.58
N MET A 141 12.10 4.13 -17.42
CA MET A 141 11.96 3.53 -18.75
C MET A 141 13.00 4.09 -19.73
N PRO A 142 13.49 3.28 -20.70
CA PRO A 142 14.49 3.70 -21.69
C PRO A 142 13.89 4.61 -22.77
N LEU A 143 13.58 5.87 -22.41
CA LEU A 143 12.96 6.86 -23.31
C LEU A 143 13.97 7.78 -24.02
N GLY A 144 15.27 7.45 -23.97
CA GLY A 144 16.34 8.18 -24.65
C GLY A 144 17.36 8.87 -23.74
N ASP A 145 17.19 8.81 -22.43
CA ASP A 145 18.21 9.24 -21.45
C ASP A 145 19.23 8.12 -21.15
N ALA A 146 20.39 8.47 -20.60
CA ALA A 146 21.42 7.51 -20.19
C ALA A 146 21.10 6.81 -18.86
N HIS A 147 20.23 7.39 -18.02
CA HIS A 147 19.93 6.89 -16.68
C HIS A 147 18.58 6.16 -16.64
N TYR A 148 18.55 4.92 -17.13
CA TYR A 148 17.36 4.06 -17.15
C TYR A 148 17.63 2.67 -16.56
N GLY A 149 16.56 1.95 -16.21
CA GLY A 149 16.66 0.62 -15.60
C GLY A 149 17.21 0.63 -14.17
N PHE A 150 17.57 -0.54 -13.66
CA PHE A 150 18.17 -0.66 -12.33
C PHE A 150 19.52 0.10 -12.26
N PRO A 151 19.79 0.93 -11.23
CA PRO A 151 19.04 1.11 -9.98
C PRO A 151 18.12 2.35 -9.93
N TYR A 152 17.76 2.94 -11.07
CA TYR A 152 16.98 4.19 -11.13
C TYR A 152 15.47 3.93 -10.97
N LEU A 153 14.87 4.45 -9.90
CA LEU A 153 13.44 4.28 -9.60
C LEU A 153 12.59 5.36 -10.27
N SER A 154 11.50 4.93 -10.91
CA SER A 154 10.43 5.81 -11.38
C SER A 154 9.60 6.37 -10.20
N GLY A 155 8.60 7.19 -10.49
CA GLY A 155 7.61 7.61 -9.48
C GLY A 155 6.93 6.43 -8.79
N ALA A 156 6.48 5.46 -9.59
CA ALA A 156 5.89 4.20 -9.15
C ALA A 156 6.87 3.39 -8.26
N GLY A 157 8.13 3.25 -8.67
CA GLY A 157 9.10 2.49 -7.87
C GLY A 157 9.39 3.11 -6.50
N ARG A 158 9.46 4.45 -6.43
CA ARG A 158 9.61 5.16 -5.15
C ARG A 158 8.37 5.00 -4.25
N LEU A 159 7.18 4.96 -4.86
CA LEU A 159 5.95 4.71 -4.14
C LEU A 159 5.96 3.33 -3.48
N VAL A 160 6.44 2.30 -4.18
CA VAL A 160 6.54 0.93 -3.65
C VAL A 160 7.62 0.81 -2.58
N LEU A 161 8.78 1.44 -2.79
CA LEU A 161 9.91 1.33 -1.85
C LEU A 161 9.57 1.84 -0.44
N LYS A 162 8.70 2.86 -0.35
CA LYS A 162 8.29 3.44 0.95
C LYS A 162 7.57 2.43 1.85
N ASP A 163 7.01 1.35 1.30
CA ASP A 163 6.27 0.34 2.05
C ASP A 163 7.15 -0.47 3.00
N THR A 164 8.48 -0.40 2.85
CA THR A 164 9.44 -0.88 3.86
C THR A 164 9.22 -0.22 5.23
N LEU A 165 8.77 1.04 5.27
CA LEU A 165 8.40 1.73 6.50
C LEU A 165 7.11 1.18 7.10
N MET A 166 6.13 0.86 6.25
CA MET A 166 4.87 0.22 6.67
C MET A 166 5.16 -1.14 7.32
N LEU A 167 6.02 -1.94 6.71
CA LEU A 167 6.45 -3.25 7.22
C LEU A 167 7.07 -3.12 8.62
N ALA A 168 8.01 -2.19 8.80
CA ALA A 168 8.64 -1.95 10.10
C ALA A 168 7.65 -1.43 11.15
N GLY A 169 6.78 -0.49 10.78
CA GLY A 169 5.75 0.05 11.66
C GLY A 169 4.72 -0.99 12.09
N ALA A 170 4.32 -1.88 11.17
CA ALA A 170 3.39 -2.96 11.43
C ALA A 170 3.91 -3.91 12.51
N VAL A 171 5.20 -4.26 12.48
CA VAL A 171 5.85 -5.06 13.54
C VAL A 171 5.70 -4.41 14.91
N MET A 172 5.90 -3.10 15.00
CA MET A 172 5.81 -2.35 16.25
C MET A 172 4.39 -2.36 16.83
N ILE A 173 3.37 -2.11 15.99
CA ILE A 173 1.97 -2.10 16.45
C ILE A 173 1.43 -3.50 16.77
N MET A 174 1.91 -4.54 16.07
CA MET A 174 1.62 -5.93 16.41
C MET A 174 2.18 -6.30 17.78
N ALA A 175 3.45 -5.96 18.03
CA ALA A 175 4.11 -6.22 19.31
C ALA A 175 3.41 -5.50 20.48
N ASP A 176 3.00 -4.24 20.27
CA ASP A 176 2.21 -3.47 21.25
C ASP A 176 0.85 -4.12 21.57
N SER A 177 0.10 -4.53 20.53
CA SER A 177 -1.18 -5.21 20.70
C SER A 177 -1.00 -6.55 21.44
N ALA A 178 -0.02 -7.36 21.05
CA ALA A 178 0.27 -8.66 21.65
C ALA A 178 0.69 -8.54 23.12
N ARG A 179 1.56 -7.57 23.44
CA ARG A 179 1.98 -7.29 24.83
C ARG A 179 0.77 -6.90 25.69
N SER A 180 -0.10 -6.04 25.18
CA SER A 180 -1.32 -5.61 25.87
C SER A 180 -2.26 -6.79 26.13
N LEU A 181 -2.43 -7.69 25.16
CA LEU A 181 -3.26 -8.90 25.31
C LEU A 181 -2.71 -9.88 26.34
N LEU A 182 -1.38 -10.05 26.40
CA LEU A 182 -0.75 -10.90 27.42
C LEU A 182 -0.94 -10.33 28.84
N LEU A 183 -0.82 -9.01 28.99
CA LEU A 183 -1.05 -8.35 30.28
C LEU A 183 -2.51 -8.41 30.75
N GLN A 184 -3.48 -8.48 29.83
CA GLN A 184 -4.90 -8.67 30.18
C GLN A 184 -5.25 -10.09 30.61
N ARG A 185 -4.39 -11.07 30.33
CA ARG A 185 -4.58 -12.49 30.68
C ARG A 185 -3.92 -12.87 32.00
N GLN A 186 -3.06 -12.01 32.54
CA GLN A 186 -2.42 -12.15 33.85
C GLN A 186 -3.26 -11.43 34.90
#